data_AF-A0A939RE37-F1
#
_entry.id   AF-A0A939RE37-F1
#
_cell.length_a   1.000
_cell.length_b   1.000
_cell.length_c   1.000
_cell.angle_alpha   90.00
_cell.angle_beta   90.00
_cell.angle_gamma   90.00
#
_symmetry.space_group_name_H-M   'P 1'
#
loop_
_entity.id
_entity.type
_entity.pdbx_description
1 polymer ?
#
loop_
_entity_poly.entity_id
_entity_poly.type
_entity_poly.pdbx_seq_one_letter_code
_entity_poly.pdbx_strand_id
1 'polypeptide(L)'
;MPENPKNKIESDFHRRRKAFVILKSGVLTAEDGFAGSHFDLLRQSGFDEEQARLLIAEMPRGYSLDGNVYVYQGADFSCLSDENRKKTEKYVSFFRKNQWLSSTGKIYDGMKSGEIGSVWAPIKEFKISF
;
A
#
# COMPACT_ATOMS: atom_id res chain seq x y z
N MET A 1 28.13 11.32 2.41
CA MET A 1 27.32 12.29 1.63
C MET A 1 26.10 12.61 2.47
N PRO A 2 25.71 13.88 2.67
CA PRO A 2 24.51 14.19 3.44
C PRO A 2 23.29 13.63 2.69
N GLU A 3 22.44 12.89 3.40
CA GLU A 3 21.19 12.38 2.84
C GLU A 3 20.32 13.54 2.38
N ASN A 4 19.76 13.43 1.17
CA ASN A 4 18.88 14.43 0.59
C ASN A 4 17.64 14.59 1.52
N PRO A 5 17.28 15.80 1.99
CA PRO A 5 16.16 16.02 2.91
C PRO A 5 14.84 15.40 2.41
N LYS A 6 14.64 15.36 1.09
CA LYS A 6 13.49 14.70 0.45
C LYS A 6 13.42 13.20 0.76
N ASN A 7 14.57 12.53 0.78
CA ASN A 7 14.65 11.09 1.07
C ASN A 7 14.34 10.82 2.55
N LYS A 8 14.65 11.74 3.46
CA LYS A 8 14.40 11.57 4.89
C LYS A 8 12.90 11.63 5.23
N ILE A 9 12.20 12.65 4.73
CA ILE A 9 10.76 12.82 4.99
C ILE A 9 9.96 11.65 4.40
N GLU A 10 10.33 11.21 3.19
CA GLU A 10 9.73 10.02 2.57
C GLU A 10 10.00 8.75 3.37
N SER A 11 11.24 8.53 3.79
CA SER A 11 11.63 7.38 4.62
C SER A 11 10.89 7.37 5.95
N ASP A 12 10.73 8.53 6.59
CA ASP A 12 10.01 8.64 7.86
C ASP A 12 8.51 8.35 7.70
N PHE A 13 7.91 8.72 6.57
CA PHE A 13 6.56 8.27 6.23
C PHE A 13 6.50 6.76 6.02
N HIS A 14 7.44 6.20 5.25
CA HIS A 14 7.50 4.76 4.99
C HIS A 14 7.63 3.94 6.29
N ARG A 15 8.47 4.37 7.23
CA ARG A 15 8.65 3.70 8.53
C ARG A 15 7.36 3.60 9.35
N ARG A 16 6.49 4.61 9.26
CA ARG A 16 5.26 4.67 10.07
C ARG A 16 4.13 3.80 9.52
N ARG A 17 4.16 3.50 8.22
CA ARG A 17 3.10 2.73 7.56
C ARG A 17 3.47 1.25 7.49
N LYS A 18 2.46 0.39 7.48
CA LYS A 18 2.62 -1.03 7.14
C LYS A 18 2.34 -1.24 5.66
N ALA A 19 3.38 -1.30 4.84
CA ALA A 19 3.23 -1.51 3.39
C ALA A 19 2.88 -2.96 3.04
N PHE A 20 2.08 -3.15 1.99
CA PHE A 20 1.74 -4.46 1.46
C PHE A 20 1.45 -4.47 -0.05
N VAL A 21 1.55 -5.65 -0.65
CA VAL A 21 1.12 -5.99 -2.01
C VAL A 21 0.27 -7.25 -1.94
N ILE A 22 -0.92 -7.24 -2.57
CA ILE A 22 -1.81 -8.40 -2.61
C ILE A 22 -1.48 -9.20 -3.87
N LEU A 23 -0.94 -10.40 -3.68
CA LEU A 23 -0.58 -11.34 -4.73
C LEU A 23 -1.70 -12.38 -4.92
N LYS A 24 -1.60 -13.18 -5.99
CA LYS A 24 -2.55 -14.28 -6.25
C LYS A 24 -2.58 -15.30 -5.09
N SER A 25 -1.44 -15.52 -4.45
CA SER A 25 -1.25 -16.53 -3.41
C SER A 25 -1.38 -16.01 -1.97
N GLY A 26 -1.46 -14.69 -1.76
CA GLY A 26 -1.43 -14.13 -0.41
C GLY A 26 -1.17 -12.62 -0.38
N VAL A 27 -0.87 -12.11 0.81
CA VAL A 27 -0.43 -10.73 1.00
C VAL A 27 1.06 -10.73 1.35
N LEU A 28 1.87 -10.10 0.50
CA LEU A 28 3.25 -9.77 0.84
C LEU A 28 3.22 -8.48 1.64
N THR A 29 3.85 -8.46 2.81
CA THR A 29 3.88 -7.28 3.67
C THR A 29 5.28 -6.99 4.14
N ALA A 30 5.58 -5.70 4.28
CA ALA A 30 6.81 -5.23 4.87
C ALA A 30 6.89 -5.55 6.37
N GLU A 31 8.11 -5.64 6.89
CA GLU A 31 8.34 -5.61 8.34
C GLU A 31 7.90 -4.27 8.97
N ASP A 32 7.73 -4.24 10.29
CA ASP A 32 7.42 -2.99 10.99
C ASP A 32 8.64 -2.05 10.95
N GLY A 33 8.40 -0.76 10.69
CA GLY A 33 9.50 0.20 10.54
C GLY A 33 10.19 0.17 9.18
N PHE A 34 9.68 -0.55 8.19
CA PHE A 34 10.25 -0.60 6.85
C PHE A 34 10.26 0.78 6.17
N ALA A 35 11.45 1.29 5.85
CA ALA A 35 11.62 2.62 5.27
C ALA A 35 11.52 2.66 3.73
N GLY A 36 11.36 1.50 3.08
CA GLY A 36 11.36 1.38 1.62
C GLY A 36 10.00 1.63 0.97
N SER A 37 10.04 1.78 -0.35
CA SER A 37 8.87 1.78 -1.22
C SER A 37 8.33 0.35 -1.43
N HIS A 38 7.15 0.23 -2.05
CA HIS A 38 6.64 -1.08 -2.50
C HIS A 38 7.56 -1.77 -3.50
N PHE A 39 8.30 -1.00 -4.31
CA PHE A 39 9.27 -1.57 -5.24
C PHE A 39 10.43 -2.21 -4.46
N ASP A 40 10.94 -1.52 -3.43
CA ASP A 40 11.99 -2.07 -2.56
C ASP A 40 11.53 -3.34 -1.84
N LEU A 41 10.28 -3.34 -1.33
CA LEU A 41 9.68 -4.52 -0.71
C LEU A 41 9.70 -5.72 -1.67
N LEU A 42 9.31 -5.52 -2.93
CA LEU A 42 9.31 -6.57 -3.94
C LEU A 42 10.73 -7.05 -4.26
N ARG A 43 11.68 -6.14 -4.47
CA ARG A 43 13.08 -6.50 -4.79
C ARG A 43 13.73 -7.29 -3.64
N GLN A 44 13.51 -6.87 -2.40
CA GLN A 44 14.03 -7.55 -1.21
C GLN A 44 13.34 -8.91 -0.96
N SER A 45 12.12 -9.10 -1.47
CA SER A 45 11.39 -10.37 -1.40
C SER A 45 11.79 -11.37 -2.50
N GLY A 46 12.79 -11.04 -3.32
CA GLY A 46 13.34 -11.93 -4.35
C GLY A 46 12.77 -11.77 -5.76
N PHE A 47 11.85 -10.82 -5.99
CA PHE A 47 11.39 -10.51 -7.34
C PHE A 47 12.47 -9.74 -8.09
N ASP A 48 12.69 -10.07 -9.36
CA ASP A 48 13.55 -9.27 -10.23
C ASP A 48 12.95 -7.88 -10.54
N GLU A 49 13.71 -7.03 -11.23
CA GLU A 49 13.28 -5.66 -11.53
C GLU A 49 12.07 -5.61 -12.48
N GLU A 50 12.02 -6.49 -13.47
CA GLU A 50 10.93 -6.55 -14.43
C GLU A 50 9.64 -7.04 -13.75
N GLN A 51 9.76 -8.13 -12.99
CA GLN A 51 8.68 -8.67 -12.17
C GLN A 51 8.15 -7.64 -11.18
N ALA A 52 9.03 -6.92 -10.47
CA ALA A 52 8.62 -5.89 -9.54
C ALA A 52 7.82 -4.78 -10.24
N ARG A 53 8.27 -4.31 -11.42
CA ARG A 53 7.54 -3.30 -12.20
C ARG A 53 6.16 -3.79 -12.64
N LEU A 54 6.07 -5.02 -13.14
CA LEU A 54 4.81 -5.64 -13.54
C LEU A 54 3.84 -5.73 -12.35
N LEU A 55 4.32 -6.18 -11.18
CA LEU A 55 3.50 -6.26 -9.98
C LEU A 55 3.02 -4.88 -9.51
N ILE A 56 3.87 -3.85 -9.58
CA ILE A 56 3.46 -2.47 -9.26
C ILE A 56 2.38 -1.96 -10.23
N ALA A 57 2.46 -2.32 -11.51
CA ALA A 57 1.50 -1.89 -12.52
C ALA A 57 0.14 -2.60 -12.37
N GLU A 58 0.16 -3.91 -12.11
CA GLU A 58 -1.01 -4.76 -12.26
C GLU A 58 -1.71 -5.14 -10.96
N MET A 59 -0.96 -5.25 -9.85
CA MET A 59 -1.50 -5.83 -8.62
C MET A 59 -2.00 -4.76 -7.64
N PRO A 60 -3.04 -5.08 -6.83
CA PRO A 60 -3.45 -4.20 -5.75
C PRO A 60 -2.32 -4.11 -4.72
N ARG A 61 -1.98 -2.89 -4.33
CA ARG A 61 -1.01 -2.60 -3.28
C ARG A 61 -1.54 -1.51 -2.37
N GLY A 62 -0.90 -1.34 -1.23
CA GLY A 62 -1.40 -0.39 -0.26
C GLY A 62 -0.57 -0.30 0.99
N TYR A 63 -1.09 0.43 1.96
CA TYR A 63 -0.51 0.49 3.28
C TYR A 63 -1.59 0.69 4.35
N SER A 64 -1.25 0.28 5.58
CA SER A 64 -2.00 0.67 6.78
C SER A 64 -1.27 1.77 7.52
N LEU A 65 -2.02 2.76 8.01
CA LEU A 65 -1.52 3.86 8.81
C LEU A 65 -2.66 4.41 9.67
N ASP A 66 -2.39 4.66 10.96
CA ASP A 66 -3.33 5.24 11.92
C ASP A 66 -4.70 4.54 11.96
N GLY A 67 -4.69 3.20 11.82
CA GLY A 67 -5.89 2.35 11.84
C GLY A 67 -6.73 2.39 10.57
N ASN A 68 -6.29 3.10 9.51
CA ASN A 68 -6.91 3.09 8.19
C ASN A 68 -6.08 2.28 7.20
N VAL A 69 -6.72 1.84 6.12
CA VAL A 69 -6.06 1.12 5.02
C VAL A 69 -6.26 1.89 3.73
N TYR A 70 -5.18 2.03 2.96
CA TYR A 70 -5.17 2.73 1.69
C TYR A 70 -4.75 1.74 0.61
N VAL A 71 -5.60 1.53 -0.40
CA VAL A 71 -5.32 0.62 -1.52
C VAL A 71 -5.36 1.37 -2.83
N TYR A 72 -4.53 0.94 -3.76
CA TYR A 72 -4.38 1.52 -5.09
C TYR A 72 -3.64 0.53 -6.01
N GLN A 73 -3.60 0.85 -7.29
CA GLN A 73 -2.83 0.11 -8.29
C GLN A 73 -2.12 1.07 -9.24
N GLY A 74 -1.21 0.56 -10.06
CA GLY A 74 -0.48 1.37 -11.02
C GLY A 74 0.59 2.25 -10.39
N ALA A 75 1.46 2.78 -11.25
CA ALA A 75 2.49 3.74 -10.85
C ALA A 75 1.92 5.12 -10.47
N ASP A 76 0.70 5.40 -10.92
CA ASP A 76 -0.06 6.63 -10.71
C ASP A 76 -1.01 6.58 -9.51
N PHE A 77 -0.99 5.48 -8.74
CA PHE A 77 -1.81 5.30 -7.53
C PHE A 77 -3.32 5.36 -7.82
N SER A 78 -3.70 4.91 -9.02
CA SER A 78 -5.07 4.82 -9.49
C SER A 78 -5.95 3.95 -8.59
N CYS A 79 -7.27 4.18 -8.70
CA CYS A 79 -8.26 3.30 -8.09
C CYS A 79 -8.12 1.86 -8.62
N LEU A 80 -8.53 0.90 -7.81
CA LEU A 80 -8.56 -0.50 -8.19
C LEU A 80 -9.56 -0.75 -9.32
N SER A 81 -9.16 -1.60 -10.27
CA SER A 81 -10.08 -2.26 -11.19
C SER A 81 -11.06 -3.17 -10.44
N ASP A 82 -12.18 -3.54 -11.06
CA ASP A 82 -13.16 -4.43 -10.43
C ASP A 82 -12.55 -5.78 -10.02
N GLU A 83 -11.60 -6.31 -10.80
CA GLU A 83 -10.91 -7.54 -10.45
C GLU A 83 -10.04 -7.37 -9.19
N ASN A 84 -9.24 -6.31 -9.14
CA ASN A 84 -8.36 -6.04 -8.00
C ASN A 84 -9.13 -5.61 -6.75
N ARG A 85 -10.28 -4.98 -6.93
CA ARG A 85 -11.24 -4.71 -5.86
C ARG A 85 -11.73 -6.01 -5.23
N LYS A 86 -12.20 -6.97 -6.03
CA LYS A 86 -12.63 -8.30 -5.56
C LYS A 86 -11.49 -9.07 -4.87
N LYS A 87 -10.25 -8.94 -5.36
CA LYS A 87 -9.07 -9.52 -4.69
C LYS A 87 -8.86 -8.89 -3.31
N THR A 88 -8.93 -7.56 -3.22
CA THR A 88 -8.74 -6.81 -1.97
C THR A 88 -9.82 -7.12 -0.94
N GLU A 89 -11.08 -7.23 -1.37
CA GLU A 89 -12.23 -7.58 -0.50
C GLU A 89 -12.00 -8.86 0.30
N LYS A 90 -11.39 -9.87 -0.32
CA LYS A 90 -11.07 -11.16 0.33
C LYS A 90 -10.12 -11.01 1.52
N TYR A 91 -9.29 -9.96 1.55
CA TYR A 91 -8.29 -9.72 2.58
C TYR A 91 -8.71 -8.67 3.62
N VAL A 92 -9.92 -8.09 3.54
CA VAL A 92 -10.37 -7.14 4.56
C VAL A 92 -10.36 -7.76 5.96
N SER A 93 -10.85 -8.99 6.08
CA SER A 93 -10.85 -9.72 7.36
C SER A 93 -9.42 -9.95 7.88
N PHE A 94 -8.44 -10.12 6.98
CA PHE A 94 -7.03 -10.20 7.35
C PHE A 94 -6.54 -8.86 7.91
N PHE A 95 -6.88 -7.71 7.30
CA PHE A 95 -6.49 -6.39 7.82
C PHE A 95 -7.04 -6.14 9.24
N ARG A 96 -8.30 -6.51 9.49
CA ARG A 96 -8.91 -6.38 10.82
C ARG A 96 -8.25 -7.29 11.86
N LYS A 97 -8.03 -8.57 11.52
CA LYS A 97 -7.40 -9.55 12.42
C LYS A 97 -5.98 -9.15 12.82
N ASN A 98 -5.23 -8.52 11.91
CA ASN A 98 -3.88 -8.03 12.18
C ASN A 98 -3.85 -6.61 12.78
N GLN A 99 -5.00 -6.04 13.16
CA GLN A 99 -5.12 -4.69 13.73
C GLN A 99 -4.62 -3.57 12.82
N TRP A 100 -4.55 -3.82 11.50
CA TRP A 100 -4.17 -2.81 10.49
C TRP A 100 -5.35 -1.92 10.13
N LEU A 101 -6.56 -2.46 10.25
CA LEU A 101 -7.80 -1.73 10.12
C LEU A 101 -8.48 -1.70 11.49
N SER A 102 -8.60 -0.53 12.09
CA SER A 102 -9.29 -0.36 13.37
C SER A 102 -10.80 -0.56 13.22
N SER A 103 -11.51 -0.70 14.33
CA SER A 103 -12.97 -0.90 14.34
C SER A 103 -13.75 0.27 13.73
N THR A 104 -13.22 1.49 13.84
CA THR A 104 -13.77 2.71 13.25
C THR A 104 -13.00 3.16 12.00
N GLY A 105 -11.98 2.39 11.62
CA GLY A 105 -11.09 2.69 10.51
C GLY A 105 -11.79 2.51 9.18
N LYS A 106 -11.29 3.23 8.18
CA LYS A 106 -11.80 3.20 6.81
C LYS A 106 -10.78 2.58 5.87
N ILE A 107 -11.30 2.02 4.78
CA ILE A 107 -10.50 1.61 3.64
C ILE A 107 -10.72 2.64 2.54
N TYR A 108 -9.65 3.08 1.90
CA TYR A 108 -9.67 4.05 0.82
C TYR A 108 -9.14 3.44 -0.48
N ASP A 109 -9.70 3.86 -1.60
CA ASP A 109 -9.36 3.37 -2.94
C ASP A 109 -8.85 4.53 -3.81
N GLY A 110 -7.60 4.39 -4.28
CA GLY A 110 -6.89 5.38 -5.07
C GLY A 110 -6.39 6.57 -4.25
N MET A 111 -5.29 7.17 -4.70
CA MET A 111 -4.66 8.31 -4.04
C MET A 111 -4.39 9.44 -5.04
N LYS A 112 -4.59 10.69 -4.62
CA LYS A 112 -4.12 11.87 -5.37
C LYS A 112 -2.73 12.25 -4.88
N SER A 113 -1.74 12.13 -5.77
CA SER A 113 -0.35 12.52 -5.48
C SER A 113 -0.27 13.92 -4.89
N GLY A 114 0.33 14.02 -3.72
CA GLY A 114 0.51 15.26 -2.98
C GLY A 114 1.96 15.49 -2.61
N GLU A 115 2.18 16.20 -1.50
CA GLU A 115 3.52 16.44 -1.00
C GLU A 115 4.20 15.14 -0.54
N ILE A 116 5.50 15.00 -0.83
CA ILE A 116 6.29 13.83 -0.45
C ILE A 116 6.30 13.66 1.07
N GLY A 117 6.03 12.43 1.53
CA GLY A 117 5.99 12.07 2.95
C GLY A 117 4.74 12.50 3.73
N SER A 118 3.78 13.15 3.05
CA SER A 118 2.44 13.37 3.57
C SER A 118 1.52 12.17 3.30
N VAL A 119 0.46 12.02 4.10
CA VAL A 119 -0.66 11.14 3.73
C VAL A 119 -1.41 11.80 2.60
N TRP A 120 -1.33 11.21 1.41
CA TRP A 120 -2.01 11.73 0.23
C TRP A 120 -3.53 11.64 0.36
N ALA A 121 -4.23 12.52 -0.34
CA ALA A 121 -5.69 12.56 -0.28
C ALA A 121 -6.28 11.34 -0.99
N PRO A 122 -7.13 10.53 -0.32
CA PRO A 122 -7.77 9.40 -0.98
C PRO A 122 -8.80 9.88 -2.01
N ILE A 123 -9.00 9.12 -3.09
CA ILE A 123 -9.98 9.46 -4.13
C ILE A 123 -11.40 9.12 -3.66
N LYS A 124 -11.60 7.93 -3.09
CA LYS A 124 -12.91 7.51 -2.57
C LYS A 124 -12.77 6.50 -1.43
N GLU A 125 -13.84 6.35 -0.65
CA GLU A 125 -13.95 5.28 0.34
C GLU A 125 -14.24 3.95 -0.35
N PHE A 126 -13.52 2.91 0.04
CA PHE A 126 -13.73 1.54 -0.37
C PHE A 126 -14.90 0.97 0.42
N LYS A 127 -16.09 0.95 -0.18
CA LYS A 127 -17.28 0.33 0.42
C LYS A 127 -17.29 -1.16 0.15
N ILE A 128 -17.40 -1.95 1.21
CA ILE A 128 -17.54 -3.40 1.13
C ILE A 128 -19.03 -3.68 0.95
N SER A 129 -19.39 -4.31 -0.16
CA SER A 129 -20.72 -4.87 -0.35
C SER A 129 -20.76 -6.21 0.38
N PHE A 130 -21.64 -6.33 1.37
CA PHE A 130 -21.95 -7.60 2.03
C PHE A 130 -23.08 -8.31 1.31
#